data_AF-A0A257XFJ3-F1
#
_entry.id   AF-A0A257XFJ3-F1
#
_cell.length_a   1.000
_cell.length_b   1.000
_cell.length_c   1.000
_cell.angle_alpha   90.00
_cell.angle_beta   90.00
_cell.angle_gamma   90.00
#
_symmetry.space_group_name_H-M   'P 1'
#
loop_
_entity.id
_entity.type
_entity.pdbx_description
1 polymer ?
#
loop_
_entity_poly.entity_id
_entity_poly.type
_entity_poly.pdbx_seq_one_letter_code
_entity_poly.pdbx_strand_id
1 'polypeptide(L)'
;MAAGSAATFGFQATPVGGSTAVSGFTLNGVAMDGATGGETGGGTDPDPVDPDPVDPDPVDPDPVDPGTGTGTGRVFAVHTDGPDLTGFNPATDKLDLGGYSVHNFIIVDTPAGVGFMNPWSGETAVVVGVSLAQLTVDSFMPIENAHLREDITGALAWEQGVVAAPNTVYARSHEVGQIDRVAFNPATDVVDFRYFATREQIYMVDGADGVIISNSGTGQALILLGVKVDDLSVTNFVFHNAQVREDRVHLQLGFDTVPDSQILPRDFPVPGTDDWPSGAGTGAPPSGAVGTTFTIDWDYDSATVLDFDPAADRLDFGWFKAHEFSIAQGASGLVITIDGNKQTYTLPGVTLSDLEMSNIIALDTGARAEWQAAIDSAPPATVLPVLNVS
;
A
#
# COMPACT_ATOMS: atom_id res chain seq x y z
N MET A 1 -40.38 -3.04 -9.95
CA MET A 1 -41.30 -2.26 -10.81
C MET A 1 -42.38 -3.19 -11.34
N ALA A 2 -43.65 -2.78 -11.32
CA ALA A 2 -44.72 -3.61 -11.87
C ALA A 2 -44.59 -3.70 -13.39
N ALA A 3 -45.01 -4.82 -13.99
CA ALA A 3 -45.02 -4.97 -15.45
C ALA A 3 -45.85 -3.83 -16.07
N GLY A 4 -45.24 -3.03 -16.95
CA GLY A 4 -45.88 -1.90 -17.64
C GLY A 4 -45.72 -0.52 -16.98
N SER A 5 -45.00 -0.38 -15.85
CA SER A 5 -44.69 0.94 -15.30
C SER A 5 -43.55 1.62 -16.06
N ALA A 6 -43.69 2.92 -16.35
CA ALA A 6 -42.62 3.73 -16.93
C ALA A 6 -41.59 4.12 -15.84
N ALA A 7 -40.31 3.91 -16.13
CA ALA A 7 -39.23 4.52 -15.36
C ALA A 7 -38.69 5.73 -16.11
N THR A 8 -38.45 6.81 -15.38
CA THR A 8 -37.73 7.98 -15.88
C THR A 8 -36.35 7.99 -15.25
N PHE A 9 -35.32 7.97 -16.08
CA PHE A 9 -33.93 8.19 -15.68
C PHE A 9 -33.50 9.56 -16.19
N GLY A 10 -32.87 10.35 -15.33
CA GLY A 10 -32.26 11.63 -15.69
C GLY A 10 -30.77 11.43 -15.93
N PHE A 11 -30.25 12.05 -16.98
CA PHE A 11 -28.80 12.17 -17.18
C PHE A 11 -28.45 13.65 -17.14
N GLN A 12 -27.41 14.03 -16.39
CA GLN A 12 -26.75 15.31 -16.58
C GLN A 12 -25.55 15.10 -17.49
N ALA A 13 -25.57 15.73 -18.67
CA ALA A 13 -24.41 15.82 -19.55
C ALA A 13 -23.96 17.29 -19.60
N THR A 14 -22.65 17.53 -19.48
CA THR A 14 -22.05 18.85 -19.69
C THR A 14 -21.59 18.93 -21.14
N PRO A 15 -22.23 19.72 -22.01
CA PRO A 15 -21.84 19.78 -23.42
C PRO A 15 -20.49 20.48 -23.55
N VAL A 16 -19.54 19.83 -24.23
CA VAL A 16 -18.31 20.48 -24.71
C VAL A 16 -18.51 20.83 -26.18
N GLY A 17 -18.26 22.08 -26.58
CA GLY A 17 -18.24 22.47 -28.00
C GLY A 17 -19.58 22.83 -28.65
N GLY A 18 -20.51 23.48 -27.94
CA GLY A 18 -21.67 24.13 -28.56
C GLY A 18 -22.83 23.22 -29.01
N SER A 19 -22.76 21.91 -28.71
CA SER A 19 -23.90 21.01 -28.90
C SER A 19 -24.99 21.28 -27.85
N THR A 20 -26.25 21.36 -28.28
CA THR A 20 -27.42 21.53 -27.40
C THR A 20 -28.31 20.28 -27.33
N ALA A 21 -27.89 19.19 -27.96
CA ALA A 21 -28.61 17.92 -27.98
C ALA A 21 -27.68 16.75 -27.68
N VAL A 22 -28.15 15.81 -26.86
CA VAL A 22 -27.47 14.54 -26.61
C VAL A 22 -28.22 13.44 -27.36
N SER A 23 -27.52 12.67 -28.17
CA SER A 23 -28.09 11.60 -29.02
C SER A 23 -27.18 10.37 -29.01
N GLY A 24 -27.73 9.17 -29.27
CA GLY A 24 -26.94 7.95 -29.46
C GLY A 24 -26.93 6.95 -28.29
N PHE A 25 -27.87 7.06 -27.34
CA PHE A 25 -27.95 6.11 -26.23
C PHE A 25 -28.57 4.77 -26.68
N THR A 26 -27.98 3.67 -26.24
CA THR A 26 -28.53 2.32 -26.38
C THR A 26 -28.76 1.74 -24.98
N LEU A 27 -29.99 1.31 -24.69
CA LEU A 27 -30.35 0.70 -23.41
C LEU A 27 -30.41 -0.83 -23.58
N ASN A 28 -29.46 -1.56 -22.98
CA ASN A 28 -29.43 -3.02 -23.01
C ASN A 28 -29.96 -3.60 -21.70
N GLY A 29 -31.28 -3.69 -21.57
CA GLY A 29 -31.94 -4.35 -20.42
C GLY A 29 -32.34 -5.79 -20.74
N VAL A 30 -32.12 -6.72 -19.79
CA VAL A 30 -32.69 -8.08 -19.81
C VAL A 30 -33.86 -8.12 -18.83
N ALA A 31 -35.02 -8.65 -19.25
CA ALA A 31 -36.20 -8.75 -18.38
C ALA A 31 -36.01 -9.84 -17.32
N MET A 32 -36.25 -9.51 -16.06
CA MET A 32 -36.42 -10.49 -14.97
C MET A 32 -37.89 -10.90 -14.93
N ASP A 33 -38.19 -12.15 -15.26
CA ASP A 33 -39.55 -12.70 -15.17
C ASP A 33 -39.80 -13.32 -13.79
N GLY A 34 -41.02 -13.14 -13.28
CA GLY A 34 -41.61 -14.00 -12.27
C GLY A 34 -41.63 -13.51 -10.82
N ALA A 35 -42.73 -12.86 -10.42
CA ALA A 35 -43.36 -13.11 -9.12
C ALA A 35 -44.86 -12.74 -9.17
N THR A 36 -45.69 -13.76 -9.03
CA THR A 36 -47.15 -13.77 -9.13
C THR A 36 -47.84 -13.36 -7.83
N GLY A 37 -48.74 -12.37 -7.91
CA GLY A 37 -50.15 -12.39 -7.44
C GLY A 37 -50.53 -12.49 -5.95
N GLY A 38 -51.39 -11.54 -5.53
CA GLY A 38 -52.33 -11.59 -4.38
C GLY A 38 -52.07 -10.49 -3.33
N GLU A 39 -53.02 -9.80 -2.70
CA GLU A 39 -54.47 -9.57 -2.83
C GLU A 39 -54.83 -8.42 -1.84
N THR A 40 -55.79 -7.55 -2.22
CA THR A 40 -56.77 -6.80 -1.38
C THR A 40 -56.37 -5.72 -0.35
N GLY A 41 -57.14 -4.61 -0.37
CA GLY A 41 -57.66 -3.98 0.87
C GLY A 41 -57.08 -2.60 1.24
N GLY A 42 -57.89 -1.54 1.11
CA GLY A 42 -57.50 -0.17 1.43
C GLY A 42 -57.57 0.22 2.91
N GLY A 43 -57.13 1.44 3.22
CA GLY A 43 -57.41 2.12 4.47
C GLY A 43 -56.30 3.06 4.94
N THR A 44 -56.60 4.36 4.89
CA THR A 44 -56.04 5.49 5.66
C THR A 44 -54.54 5.76 5.60
N ASP A 45 -54.22 6.87 4.93
CA ASP A 45 -53.03 7.69 5.09
C ASP A 45 -52.81 8.10 6.56
N PRO A 46 -51.70 7.70 7.21
CA PRO A 46 -51.20 8.37 8.39
C PRO A 46 -50.16 9.43 7.99
N ASP A 47 -50.31 10.65 8.50
CA ASP A 47 -49.30 11.71 8.47
C ASP A 47 -47.90 11.12 8.80
N PRO A 48 -46.85 11.53 8.08
CA PRO A 48 -45.51 10.97 8.27
C PRO A 48 -44.98 11.36 9.64
N VAL A 49 -44.82 10.36 10.52
CA VAL A 49 -43.97 10.48 11.70
C VAL A 49 -42.55 10.25 11.20
N ASP A 50 -41.70 11.27 11.33
CA ASP A 50 -40.28 11.20 11.02
C ASP A 50 -39.64 10.10 11.89
N PRO A 51 -39.14 8.99 11.32
CA PRO A 51 -38.43 8.01 12.12
C PRO A 51 -37.05 8.58 12.43
N ASP A 52 -36.76 8.77 13.72
CA ASP A 52 -35.39 8.96 14.19
C ASP A 52 -34.50 7.88 13.53
N PRO A 53 -33.30 8.22 13.03
CA PRO A 53 -32.42 7.25 12.39
C PRO A 53 -32.08 6.15 13.41
N VAL A 54 -32.63 4.96 13.21
CA VAL A 54 -32.13 3.76 13.87
C VAL A 54 -30.88 3.40 13.08
N ASP A 55 -29.72 3.64 13.69
CA ASP A 55 -28.45 3.12 13.21
C ASP A 55 -28.59 1.59 13.11
N PRO A 56 -28.54 0.98 11.91
CA PRO A 56 -28.59 -0.46 11.83
C PRO A 56 -27.29 -0.99 12.45
N ASP A 57 -27.42 -1.78 13.51
CA ASP A 57 -26.32 -2.59 14.04
C ASP A 57 -25.60 -3.28 12.86
N PRO A 58 -24.25 -3.34 12.85
CA PRO A 58 -23.51 -3.97 11.77
C PRO A 58 -24.02 -5.40 11.56
N VAL A 59 -24.60 -5.64 10.38
CA VAL A 59 -24.96 -7.00 9.98
C VAL A 59 -23.68 -7.63 9.46
N ASP A 60 -23.14 -8.58 10.24
CA ASP A 60 -22.07 -9.46 9.79
C ASP A 60 -22.54 -10.13 8.49
N PRO A 61 -21.88 -9.93 7.33
CA PRO A 61 -22.34 -10.52 6.09
C PRO A 61 -22.29 -12.06 6.21
N ASP A 62 -23.37 -12.72 5.77
CA ASP A 62 -23.42 -14.18 5.71
C ASP A 62 -22.21 -14.73 4.95
N PRO A 63 -21.63 -15.88 5.37
CA PRO A 63 -20.53 -16.51 4.67
C PRO A 63 -20.87 -16.73 3.19
N VAL A 64 -20.06 -16.17 2.29
CA VAL A 64 -20.18 -16.42 0.85
C VAL A 64 -19.88 -17.91 0.61
N ASP A 65 -20.78 -18.60 -0.09
CA ASP A 65 -20.63 -20.02 -0.46
C ASP A 65 -19.27 -20.23 -1.14
N PRO A 66 -18.38 -21.10 -0.63
CA PRO A 66 -17.08 -21.34 -1.25
C PRO A 66 -17.32 -21.86 -2.66
N GLY A 67 -16.86 -21.10 -3.66
CA GLY A 67 -17.02 -21.40 -5.08
C GLY A 67 -16.64 -22.83 -5.45
N THR A 68 -17.12 -23.29 -6.61
CA THR A 68 -17.04 -24.68 -7.12
C THR A 68 -15.63 -25.18 -7.47
N GLY A 69 -14.57 -24.56 -6.94
CA GLY A 69 -13.18 -24.90 -7.20
C GLY A 69 -12.77 -26.27 -6.64
N THR A 70 -11.76 -26.87 -7.25
CA THR A 70 -11.22 -28.17 -6.81
C THR A 70 -10.27 -27.99 -5.62
N GLY A 71 -10.71 -28.33 -4.40
CA GLY A 71 -9.88 -28.31 -3.19
C GLY A 71 -10.69 -28.08 -1.91
N THR A 72 -10.02 -28.05 -0.75
CA THR A 72 -10.63 -27.75 0.56
C THR A 72 -9.64 -27.03 1.45
N GLY A 73 -10.07 -25.98 2.15
CA GLY A 73 -9.29 -25.24 3.13
C GLY A 73 -10.19 -24.41 4.06
N ARG A 74 -9.60 -23.55 4.88
CA ARG A 74 -10.35 -22.56 5.68
C ARG A 74 -10.41 -21.23 4.96
N VAL A 75 -11.49 -20.48 5.20
CA VAL A 75 -11.62 -19.08 4.79
C VAL A 75 -11.40 -18.20 6.02
N PHE A 76 -10.60 -17.15 5.85
CA PHE A 76 -10.33 -16.15 6.87
C PHE A 76 -10.82 -14.79 6.38
N ALA A 77 -11.82 -14.24 7.05
CA ALA A 77 -12.29 -12.88 6.77
C ALA A 77 -11.26 -11.86 7.24
N VAL A 78 -10.98 -10.86 6.40
CA VAL A 78 -10.07 -9.77 6.67
C VAL A 78 -10.86 -8.49 6.89
N HIS A 79 -10.62 -7.84 8.02
CA HIS A 79 -11.17 -6.52 8.36
C HIS A 79 -10.01 -5.66 8.88
N THR A 80 -9.84 -4.43 8.39
CA THR A 80 -8.70 -3.57 8.75
C THR A 80 -8.68 -3.14 10.21
N ASP A 81 -9.86 -3.10 10.84
CA ASP A 81 -10.08 -2.84 12.26
C ASP A 81 -10.24 -4.13 13.09
N GLY A 82 -10.14 -5.29 12.43
CA GLY A 82 -10.20 -6.60 13.04
C GLY A 82 -8.88 -7.03 13.68
N PRO A 83 -8.88 -8.10 14.48
CA PRO A 83 -7.66 -8.65 15.04
C PRO A 83 -6.78 -9.29 13.95
N ASP A 84 -5.49 -9.41 14.25
CA ASP A 84 -4.56 -10.17 13.43
C ASP A 84 -5.03 -11.63 13.21
N LEU A 85 -4.82 -12.12 12.00
CA LEU A 85 -5.19 -13.46 11.57
C LEU A 85 -4.04 -14.42 11.86
N THR A 86 -4.30 -15.42 12.70
CA THR A 86 -3.29 -16.42 13.09
C THR A 86 -3.59 -17.79 12.52
N GLY A 87 -2.53 -18.53 12.18
CA GLY A 87 -2.62 -19.91 11.73
C GLY A 87 -3.16 -20.08 10.31
N PHE A 88 -3.20 -19.03 9.48
CA PHE A 88 -3.48 -19.15 8.04
C PHE A 88 -2.44 -20.03 7.37
N ASN A 89 -2.86 -21.00 6.56
CA ASN A 89 -1.96 -21.81 5.77
C ASN A 89 -1.99 -21.37 4.29
N PRO A 90 -0.97 -20.67 3.77
CA PRO A 90 -0.96 -20.17 2.39
C PRO A 90 -1.02 -21.28 1.33
N ALA A 91 -0.73 -22.53 1.71
CA ALA A 91 -0.81 -23.66 0.80
C ALA A 91 -2.23 -24.22 0.61
N THR A 92 -3.20 -23.85 1.46
CA THR A 92 -4.55 -24.43 1.43
C THR A 92 -5.69 -23.47 1.73
N ASP A 93 -5.45 -22.40 2.48
CA ASP A 93 -6.49 -21.51 3.00
C ASP A 93 -6.70 -20.28 2.09
N LYS A 94 -7.86 -19.64 2.22
CA LYS A 94 -8.23 -18.41 1.47
C LYS A 94 -8.51 -17.23 2.39
N LEU A 95 -8.19 -16.04 1.89
CA LEU A 95 -8.51 -14.76 2.50
C LEU A 95 -9.77 -14.19 1.84
N ASP A 96 -10.77 -13.85 2.64
CA ASP A 96 -11.95 -13.14 2.19
C ASP A 96 -11.80 -11.65 2.55
N LEU A 97 -11.79 -10.80 1.53
CA LEU A 97 -11.59 -9.36 1.68
C LEU A 97 -12.92 -8.59 1.78
N GLY A 98 -14.05 -9.30 1.72
CA GLY A 98 -15.40 -8.72 1.76
C GLY A 98 -15.79 -7.94 0.49
N GLY A 99 -17.08 -7.58 0.40
CA GLY A 99 -17.66 -6.88 -0.76
C GLY A 99 -17.46 -5.36 -0.79
N TYR A 100 -17.05 -4.73 0.33
CA TYR A 100 -17.03 -3.27 0.49
C TYR A 100 -15.64 -2.62 0.34
N SER A 101 -14.63 -3.36 -0.09
CA SER A 101 -13.24 -2.89 -0.07
C SER A 101 -12.89 -1.91 -1.21
N VAL A 102 -13.63 -0.81 -1.33
CA VAL A 102 -13.48 0.10 -2.48
C VAL A 102 -12.32 1.09 -2.33
N HIS A 103 -11.95 1.58 -1.13
CA HIS A 103 -10.80 2.51 -0.97
C HIS A 103 -10.11 2.49 0.42
N ASN A 104 -10.46 1.56 1.31
CA ASN A 104 -9.95 1.53 2.68
C ASN A 104 -8.87 0.46 2.89
N PHE A 105 -8.21 0.05 1.81
CA PHE A 105 -7.50 -1.22 1.81
C PHE A 105 -6.36 -1.19 0.79
N ILE A 106 -5.14 -1.31 1.28
CA ILE A 106 -3.94 -1.62 0.50
C ILE A 106 -3.28 -2.85 1.13
N ILE A 107 -2.55 -3.60 0.30
CA ILE A 107 -1.74 -4.72 0.76
C ILE A 107 -0.33 -4.24 1.05
N VAL A 108 0.22 -4.66 2.19
CA VAL A 108 1.59 -4.37 2.61
C VAL A 108 2.27 -5.65 3.08
N ASP A 109 3.58 -5.75 2.92
CA ASP A 109 4.39 -6.78 3.54
C ASP A 109 5.02 -6.19 4.81
N THR A 110 4.79 -6.86 5.94
CA THR A 110 5.27 -6.42 7.25
C THR A 110 6.22 -7.47 7.84
N PRO A 111 7.06 -7.12 8.82
CA PRO A 111 7.91 -8.10 9.51
C PRO A 111 7.15 -9.24 10.19
N ALA A 112 5.87 -9.04 10.53
CA ALA A 112 5.01 -10.06 11.14
C ALA A 112 4.27 -10.91 10.10
N GLY A 113 4.14 -10.42 8.86
CA GLY A 113 3.42 -11.05 7.76
C GLY A 113 2.75 -10.05 6.84
N VAL A 114 2.01 -10.56 5.87
CA VAL A 114 1.22 -9.74 4.93
C VAL A 114 0.12 -9.03 5.69
N GLY A 115 0.11 -7.71 5.56
CA GLY A 115 -0.82 -6.79 6.18
C GLY A 115 -1.83 -6.26 5.18
N PHE A 116 -3.01 -5.98 5.69
CA PHE A 116 -4.08 -5.30 4.99
C PHE A 116 -4.37 -3.99 5.72
N MET A 117 -3.84 -2.92 5.15
CA MET A 117 -3.71 -1.62 5.79
C MET A 117 -4.76 -0.66 5.23
N ASN A 118 -5.40 0.09 6.13
CA ASN A 118 -6.12 1.28 5.75
C ASN A 118 -5.11 2.39 5.44
N PRO A 119 -5.05 2.90 4.19
CA PRO A 119 -4.03 3.86 3.78
C PRO A 119 -4.17 5.22 4.49
N TRP A 120 -5.32 5.52 5.09
CA TRP A 120 -5.61 6.80 5.74
C TRP A 120 -5.31 6.78 7.24
N SER A 121 -5.71 5.70 7.93
CA SER A 121 -5.49 5.57 9.39
C SER A 121 -4.20 4.83 9.73
N GLY A 122 -3.66 4.02 8.82
CA GLY A 122 -2.55 3.10 9.07
C GLY A 122 -2.96 1.84 9.85
N GLU A 123 -4.22 1.73 10.28
CA GLU A 123 -4.75 0.51 10.91
C GLU A 123 -4.56 -0.67 9.96
N THR A 124 -3.97 -1.75 10.47
CA THR A 124 -3.53 -2.88 9.66
C THR A 124 -3.91 -4.17 10.35
N ALA A 125 -4.61 -5.05 9.64
CA ALA A 125 -4.78 -6.44 10.04
C ALA A 125 -3.71 -7.30 9.37
N VAL A 126 -2.97 -8.08 10.17
CA VAL A 126 -1.85 -8.88 9.67
C VAL A 126 -2.19 -10.37 9.64
N VAL A 127 -1.85 -11.05 8.55
CA VAL A 127 -1.82 -12.52 8.49
C VAL A 127 -0.47 -12.98 9.05
N VAL A 128 -0.47 -13.29 10.34
CA VAL A 128 0.76 -13.53 11.11
C VAL A 128 1.48 -14.79 10.63
N GLY A 129 2.77 -14.65 10.37
CA GLY A 129 3.65 -15.75 9.97
C GLY A 129 3.57 -16.11 8.49
N VAL A 130 2.95 -15.26 7.66
CA VAL A 130 2.79 -15.48 6.23
C VAL A 130 3.24 -14.23 5.48
N SER A 131 4.25 -14.33 4.61
CA SER A 131 4.69 -13.19 3.80
C SER A 131 3.81 -13.00 2.58
N LEU A 132 3.82 -11.81 1.98
CA LEU A 132 3.11 -11.56 0.73
C LEU A 132 3.56 -12.53 -0.37
N ALA A 133 4.86 -12.84 -0.44
CA ALA A 133 5.43 -13.78 -1.41
C ALA A 133 4.97 -15.24 -1.25
N GLN A 134 4.36 -15.60 -0.12
CA GLN A 134 3.73 -16.91 0.07
C GLN A 134 2.31 -16.97 -0.47
N LEU A 135 1.67 -15.83 -0.73
CA LEU A 135 0.34 -15.80 -1.34
C LEU A 135 0.42 -16.03 -2.85
N THR A 136 -0.64 -16.59 -3.41
CA THR A 136 -0.85 -16.79 -4.84
C THR A 136 -2.15 -16.14 -5.26
N VAL A 137 -2.45 -16.16 -6.56
CA VAL A 137 -3.76 -15.69 -7.06
C VAL A 137 -4.94 -16.46 -6.47
N ASP A 138 -4.73 -17.71 -6.06
CA ASP A 138 -5.75 -18.58 -5.49
C ASP A 138 -5.90 -18.38 -3.97
N SER A 139 -5.01 -17.59 -3.33
CA SER A 139 -5.07 -17.33 -1.88
C SER A 139 -6.23 -16.44 -1.44
N PHE A 140 -7.05 -15.96 -2.38
CA PHE A 140 -8.14 -15.03 -2.11
C PHE A 140 -9.47 -15.62 -2.57
N MET A 141 -10.53 -15.35 -1.82
CA MET A 141 -11.89 -15.45 -2.33
C MET A 141 -12.08 -14.45 -3.49
N PRO A 142 -13.09 -14.64 -4.37
CA PRO A 142 -13.38 -13.70 -5.43
C PRO A 142 -13.42 -12.24 -4.97
N ILE A 143 -12.52 -11.42 -5.51
CA ILE A 143 -12.36 -10.03 -5.12
C ILE A 143 -13.27 -9.18 -5.99
N GLU A 144 -14.39 -8.71 -5.45
CA GLU A 144 -15.38 -7.94 -6.21
C GLU A 144 -14.82 -6.62 -6.74
N ASN A 145 -14.07 -5.88 -5.90
CA ASN A 145 -13.49 -4.60 -6.28
C ASN A 145 -12.34 -4.78 -7.29
N ALA A 146 -12.56 -4.35 -8.53
CA ALA A 146 -11.59 -4.47 -9.61
C ALA A 146 -10.27 -3.73 -9.31
N HIS A 147 -10.36 -2.55 -8.69
CA HIS A 147 -9.17 -1.74 -8.39
C HIS A 147 -8.28 -2.40 -7.33
N LEU A 148 -8.85 -2.91 -6.24
CA LEU A 148 -8.14 -3.69 -5.21
C LEU A 148 -7.49 -4.93 -5.83
N ARG A 149 -8.22 -5.58 -6.73
CA ARG A 149 -7.71 -6.74 -7.45
C ARG A 149 -6.49 -6.38 -8.28
N GLU A 150 -6.51 -5.24 -8.98
CA GLU A 150 -5.35 -4.71 -9.70
C GLU A 150 -4.18 -4.42 -8.73
N ASP A 151 -4.44 -3.77 -7.59
CA ASP A 151 -3.42 -3.46 -6.58
C ASP A 151 -2.71 -4.71 -6.05
N ILE A 152 -3.50 -5.72 -5.63
CA ILE A 152 -2.95 -7.00 -5.18
C ILE A 152 -2.22 -7.71 -6.31
N THR A 153 -2.71 -7.61 -7.55
CA THR A 153 -2.03 -8.18 -8.73
C THR A 153 -0.61 -7.63 -8.86
N GLY A 154 -0.44 -6.31 -8.74
CA GLY A 154 0.87 -5.66 -8.83
C GLY A 154 1.80 -6.10 -7.70
N ALA A 155 1.31 -6.10 -6.46
CA ALA A 155 2.11 -6.49 -5.30
C ALA A 155 2.54 -7.97 -5.37
N LEU A 156 1.63 -8.89 -5.69
CA LEU A 156 1.97 -10.31 -5.89
C LEU A 156 2.98 -10.52 -7.02
N ALA A 157 2.84 -9.79 -8.12
CA ALA A 157 3.75 -9.90 -9.25
C ALA A 157 5.17 -9.43 -8.90
N TRP A 158 5.31 -8.41 -8.04
CA TRP A 158 6.61 -7.99 -7.52
C TRP A 158 7.26 -9.12 -6.73
N GLU A 159 6.52 -9.70 -5.78
CA GLU A 159 7.02 -10.79 -4.91
C GLU A 159 7.38 -12.07 -5.67
N GLN A 160 6.73 -12.32 -6.79
CA GLN A 160 7.03 -13.45 -7.67
C GLN A 160 8.21 -13.19 -8.61
N GLY A 161 8.78 -11.98 -8.57
CA GLY A 161 9.98 -11.60 -9.28
C GLY A 161 9.72 -10.58 -10.39
N VAL A 162 10.42 -9.46 -10.31
CA VAL A 162 10.38 -8.41 -11.31
C VAL A 162 11.19 -8.81 -12.54
N VAL A 163 10.54 -8.79 -13.71
CA VAL A 163 11.23 -8.90 -14.99
C VAL A 163 11.77 -7.53 -15.39
N ALA A 164 13.09 -7.37 -15.38
CA ALA A 164 13.75 -6.14 -15.80
C ALA A 164 13.47 -5.82 -17.27
N ALA A 165 13.13 -4.57 -17.54
CA ALA A 165 13.02 -4.03 -18.90
C ALA A 165 14.09 -2.95 -19.10
N PRO A 166 14.64 -2.79 -20.33
CA PRO A 166 15.57 -1.71 -20.63
C PRO A 166 14.95 -0.35 -20.28
N ASN A 167 15.76 0.56 -19.75
CA ASN A 167 15.36 1.96 -19.47
C ASN A 167 14.11 2.07 -18.59
N THR A 168 13.88 1.11 -17.71
CA THR A 168 12.70 1.08 -16.85
C THR A 168 13.11 0.93 -15.41
N VAL A 169 12.64 1.86 -14.58
CA VAL A 169 12.63 1.78 -13.13
C VAL A 169 11.21 1.40 -12.71
N TYR A 170 11.08 0.55 -11.69
CA TYR A 170 9.79 0.14 -11.18
C TYR A 170 9.53 0.77 -9.81
N ALA A 171 8.29 1.24 -9.62
CA ALA A 171 7.82 1.68 -8.32
C ALA A 171 7.00 0.56 -7.66
N ARG A 172 7.12 0.45 -6.33
CA ARG A 172 6.32 -0.41 -5.45
C ARG A 172 5.81 0.43 -4.26
N SER A 173 4.74 -0.03 -3.63
CA SER A 173 4.11 0.64 -2.49
C SER A 173 3.83 -0.28 -1.30
N HIS A 174 4.01 -1.59 -1.46
CA HIS A 174 3.64 -2.59 -0.46
C HIS A 174 4.74 -2.88 0.57
N GLU A 175 5.94 -2.30 0.49
CA GLU A 175 6.99 -2.51 1.50
C GLU A 175 7.15 -1.28 2.39
N VAL A 176 6.65 -1.39 3.63
CA VAL A 176 6.52 -0.25 4.55
C VAL A 176 7.88 0.37 4.90
N GLY A 177 7.99 1.67 4.64
CA GLY A 177 9.18 2.48 4.89
C GLY A 177 10.37 2.17 3.98
N GLN A 178 10.18 1.36 2.94
CA GLN A 178 11.26 1.04 2.01
C GLN A 178 11.62 2.24 1.15
N ILE A 179 12.92 2.50 0.97
CA ILE A 179 13.42 3.62 0.16
C ILE A 179 14.35 3.08 -0.93
N ASP A 180 13.89 3.12 -2.17
CA ASP A 180 14.65 2.70 -3.34
C ASP A 180 15.37 3.90 -3.95
N ARG A 181 16.68 3.80 -4.16
CA ARG A 181 17.51 4.86 -4.76
C ARG A 181 18.07 4.34 -6.08
N VAL A 182 17.72 4.99 -7.18
CA VAL A 182 18.05 4.49 -8.52
C VAL A 182 18.67 5.56 -9.39
N ALA A 183 19.65 5.19 -10.20
CA ALA A 183 20.10 6.03 -11.29
C ALA A 183 18.95 6.18 -12.31
N PHE A 184 18.73 7.38 -12.80
CA PHE A 184 17.66 7.67 -13.76
C PHE A 184 18.12 8.68 -14.80
N ASN A 185 17.94 8.37 -16.08
CA ASN A 185 18.16 9.30 -17.17
C ASN A 185 16.82 9.82 -17.70
N PRO A 186 16.45 11.10 -17.42
CA PRO A 186 15.16 11.64 -17.82
C PRO A 186 14.96 11.69 -19.35
N ALA A 187 16.03 11.57 -20.14
CA ALA A 187 15.93 11.53 -21.60
C ALA A 187 15.51 10.17 -22.16
N THR A 188 15.72 9.06 -21.42
CA THR A 188 15.50 7.70 -21.94
C THR A 188 14.66 6.83 -21.04
N ASP A 189 14.67 7.09 -19.74
CA ASP A 189 14.13 6.17 -18.75
C ASP A 189 12.69 6.53 -18.37
N VAL A 190 11.96 5.51 -17.95
CA VAL A 190 10.60 5.61 -17.45
C VAL A 190 10.49 4.99 -16.06
N VAL A 191 9.62 5.55 -15.23
CA VAL A 191 9.10 4.93 -14.01
C VAL A 191 7.81 4.21 -14.36
N ASP A 192 7.76 2.90 -14.14
CA ASP A 192 6.58 2.09 -14.38
C ASP A 192 5.92 1.70 -13.06
N PHE A 193 4.65 2.06 -12.93
CA PHE A 193 3.83 1.83 -11.75
C PHE A 193 3.08 0.48 -11.76
N ARG A 194 3.46 -0.49 -12.60
CA ARG A 194 2.77 -1.79 -12.71
C ARG A 194 2.70 -2.60 -11.41
N TYR A 195 3.66 -2.40 -10.52
CA TYR A 195 3.73 -3.06 -9.22
C TYR A 195 3.29 -2.17 -8.06
N PHE A 196 2.90 -0.93 -8.36
CA PHE A 196 2.52 0.03 -7.35
C PHE A 196 1.00 -0.04 -7.16
N ALA A 197 0.60 -0.46 -5.97
CA ALA A 197 -0.78 -0.36 -5.50
C ALA A 197 -1.10 1.10 -5.17
N THR A 198 -2.20 1.63 -5.70
CA THR A 198 -2.60 3.03 -5.49
C THR A 198 -3.93 3.08 -4.77
N ARG A 199 -4.01 3.91 -3.73
CA ARG A 199 -5.27 4.35 -3.11
C ARG A 199 -5.14 5.83 -2.77
N GLU A 200 -4.66 6.58 -3.76
CA GLU A 200 -4.23 7.98 -3.64
C GLU A 200 -3.11 8.15 -2.58
N GLN A 201 -2.67 9.37 -2.26
CA GLN A 201 -1.55 9.69 -1.34
C GLN A 201 -0.11 9.56 -1.87
N ILE A 202 0.07 9.75 -3.17
CA ILE A 202 1.40 9.81 -3.75
C ILE A 202 1.80 11.25 -4.05
N TYR A 203 3.05 11.60 -3.82
CA TYR A 203 3.57 12.93 -4.15
C TYR A 203 4.97 12.85 -4.76
N MET A 204 5.33 13.89 -5.50
CA MET A 204 6.64 14.03 -6.13
C MET A 204 7.24 15.39 -5.78
N VAL A 205 8.42 15.38 -5.18
CA VAL A 205 9.12 16.60 -4.72
C VAL A 205 10.61 16.49 -4.95
N ASP A 206 11.30 17.63 -5.06
CA ASP A 206 12.76 17.66 -5.07
C ASP A 206 13.32 17.33 -3.69
N GLY A 207 14.25 16.37 -3.66
CA GLY A 207 15.12 16.08 -2.54
C GLY A 207 16.55 16.60 -2.74
N ALA A 208 17.40 16.35 -1.75
CA ALA A 208 18.83 16.69 -1.80
C ALA A 208 19.54 15.92 -2.92
N ASP A 209 19.25 14.62 -3.05
CA ASP A 209 19.95 13.72 -3.98
C ASP A 209 19.27 13.55 -5.34
N GLY A 210 17.99 13.92 -5.44
CA GLY A 210 17.18 13.63 -6.60
C GLY A 210 15.69 13.87 -6.35
N VAL A 211 14.85 13.52 -7.33
CA VAL A 211 13.39 13.55 -7.17
C VAL A 211 12.94 12.42 -6.26
N ILE A 212 12.10 12.74 -5.28
CA ILE A 212 11.48 11.78 -4.37
C ILE A 212 10.03 11.58 -4.82
N ILE A 213 9.67 10.35 -5.16
CA ILE A 213 8.29 9.90 -5.38
C ILE A 213 7.92 9.04 -4.17
N SER A 214 6.93 9.44 -3.38
CA SER A 214 6.64 8.75 -2.11
C SER A 214 5.15 8.61 -1.85
N ASN A 215 4.80 7.53 -1.15
CA ASN A 215 3.47 7.24 -0.64
C ASN A 215 3.42 7.58 0.86
N SER A 216 2.52 8.48 1.28
CA SER A 216 2.44 8.86 2.70
C SER A 216 1.86 7.79 3.60
N GLY A 217 1.03 6.89 3.06
CA GLY A 217 0.35 5.84 3.83
C GLY A 217 1.32 4.73 4.24
N THR A 218 2.21 4.32 3.34
CA THR A 218 3.20 3.26 3.64
C THR A 218 4.59 3.79 3.98
N GLY A 219 4.83 5.08 3.80
CA GLY A 219 6.16 5.68 3.96
C GLY A 219 7.17 5.21 2.91
N GLN A 220 6.75 4.42 1.93
CA GLN A 220 7.62 3.94 0.85
C GLN A 220 8.00 5.10 -0.09
N ALA A 221 9.24 5.08 -0.58
CA ALA A 221 9.76 6.08 -1.50
C ALA A 221 10.65 5.49 -2.59
N LEU A 222 10.62 6.12 -3.76
CA LEU A 222 11.53 5.94 -4.88
C LEU A 222 12.25 7.27 -5.13
N ILE A 223 13.58 7.25 -5.09
CA ILE A 223 14.44 8.42 -5.33
C ILE A 223 15.16 8.26 -6.66
N LEU A 224 14.88 9.17 -7.59
CA LEU A 224 15.53 9.25 -8.90
C LEU A 224 16.78 10.13 -8.78
N LEU A 225 17.95 9.50 -8.66
CA LEU A 225 19.21 10.18 -8.34
C LEU A 225 19.65 11.17 -9.43
N GLY A 226 20.03 12.37 -9.01
CA GLY A 226 20.55 13.42 -9.88
C GLY A 226 19.52 14.13 -10.76
N VAL A 227 18.23 13.86 -10.55
CA VAL A 227 17.11 14.41 -11.31
C VAL A 227 16.40 15.50 -10.48
N LYS A 228 15.83 16.51 -11.15
CA LYS A 228 14.87 17.45 -10.57
C LYS A 228 13.48 17.27 -11.13
N VAL A 229 12.45 17.70 -10.39
CA VAL A 229 11.06 17.61 -10.85
C VAL A 229 10.88 18.30 -12.20
N ASP A 230 11.57 19.43 -12.40
CA ASP A 230 11.58 20.18 -13.67
C ASP A 230 12.22 19.43 -14.85
N ASP A 231 13.00 18.37 -14.60
CA ASP A 231 13.56 17.50 -15.64
C ASP A 231 12.57 16.43 -16.12
N LEU A 232 11.45 16.26 -15.43
CA LEU A 232 10.48 15.21 -15.67
C LEU A 232 9.23 15.74 -16.37
N SER A 233 8.64 14.88 -17.18
CA SER A 233 7.31 15.11 -17.75
C SER A 233 6.50 13.82 -17.66
N VAL A 234 5.20 13.90 -17.97
CA VAL A 234 4.32 12.72 -17.96
C VAL A 234 4.83 11.58 -18.85
N THR A 235 5.71 11.84 -19.84
CA THR A 235 6.27 10.77 -20.69
C THR A 235 7.33 9.92 -19.99
N ASN A 236 7.83 10.36 -18.82
CA ASN A 236 8.72 9.58 -17.97
C ASN A 236 7.96 8.58 -17.09
N PHE A 237 6.63 8.45 -17.21
CA PHE A 237 5.82 7.64 -16.33
C PHE A 237 4.86 6.75 -17.12
N VAL A 238 4.93 5.45 -16.85
CA VAL A 238 3.98 4.46 -17.34
C VAL A 238 2.99 4.16 -16.22
N PHE A 239 1.71 4.39 -16.51
CA PHE A 239 0.59 4.17 -15.62
C PHE A 239 -0.29 3.01 -16.09
N HIS A 240 -1.21 2.62 -15.24
CA HIS A 240 -2.21 1.59 -15.47
C HIS A 240 -3.62 2.14 -15.27
N ASN A 241 -4.64 1.39 -15.67
CA ASN A 241 -5.98 1.96 -15.88
C ASN A 241 -6.56 2.64 -14.62
N ALA A 242 -6.66 1.92 -13.50
CA ALA A 242 -7.24 2.47 -12.28
C ALA A 242 -6.42 3.66 -11.74
N GLN A 243 -5.09 3.61 -11.83
CA GLN A 243 -4.20 4.68 -11.38
C GLN A 243 -4.50 6.03 -12.04
N VAL A 244 -4.92 6.04 -13.31
CA VAL A 244 -5.26 7.28 -14.03
C VAL A 244 -6.74 7.59 -13.97
N ARG A 245 -7.59 6.58 -14.16
CA ARG A 245 -9.04 6.77 -14.37
C ARG A 245 -9.83 6.84 -13.07
N GLU A 246 -9.33 6.21 -12.02
CA GLU A 246 -9.93 6.18 -10.68
C GLU A 246 -9.18 7.14 -9.75
N ASP A 247 -7.91 6.84 -9.44
CA ASP A 247 -7.10 7.53 -8.42
C ASP A 247 -6.46 8.84 -8.85
N ARG A 248 -6.44 9.08 -10.16
CA ARG A 248 -5.84 10.27 -10.76
C ARG A 248 -4.41 10.55 -10.27
N VAL A 249 -3.60 9.50 -10.11
CA VAL A 249 -2.20 9.54 -9.62
C VAL A 249 -1.38 10.63 -10.31
N HIS A 250 -1.54 10.77 -11.63
CA HIS A 250 -0.89 11.81 -12.43
C HIS A 250 -1.11 13.23 -11.90
N LEU A 251 -2.31 13.57 -11.41
CA LEU A 251 -2.58 14.89 -10.82
C LEU A 251 -1.79 15.10 -9.54
N GLN A 252 -1.64 14.04 -8.72
CA GLN A 252 -0.90 14.10 -7.46
C GLN A 252 0.61 14.20 -7.69
N LEU A 253 1.10 13.68 -8.82
CA LEU A 253 2.45 13.89 -9.32
C LEU A 253 2.64 15.23 -10.04
N GLY A 254 1.59 16.05 -10.18
CA GLY A 254 1.67 17.39 -10.77
C GLY A 254 1.48 17.45 -12.30
N PHE A 255 0.94 16.40 -12.93
CA PHE A 255 0.64 16.39 -14.36
C PHE A 255 -0.85 16.56 -14.64
N ASP A 256 -1.22 17.45 -15.54
CA ASP A 256 -2.64 17.74 -15.87
C ASP A 256 -3.34 16.60 -16.63
N THR A 257 -2.62 15.91 -17.52
CA THR A 257 -3.18 14.86 -18.38
C THR A 257 -2.16 13.77 -18.68
N VAL A 258 -2.64 12.53 -18.86
CA VAL A 258 -1.84 11.39 -19.30
C VAL A 258 -2.22 11.01 -20.73
N PRO A 259 -1.26 10.95 -21.67
CA PRO A 259 -1.51 10.36 -22.99
C PRO A 259 -1.88 8.87 -22.86
N ASP A 260 -2.86 8.39 -23.63
CA ASP A 260 -3.26 6.97 -23.57
C ASP A 260 -2.10 6.00 -23.85
N SER A 261 -1.06 6.43 -24.58
CA SER A 261 0.16 5.65 -24.80
C SER A 261 0.98 5.37 -23.54
N GLN A 262 0.75 6.12 -22.46
CA GLN A 262 1.34 5.92 -21.14
C GLN A 262 0.41 5.14 -20.20
N ILE A 263 -0.76 4.69 -20.67
CA ILE A 263 -1.71 3.90 -19.88
C ILE A 263 -1.71 2.49 -20.45
N LEU A 264 -0.88 1.62 -19.87
CA LEU A 264 -0.72 0.25 -20.33
C LEU A 264 -1.60 -0.71 -19.51
N PRO A 265 -1.97 -1.87 -20.08
CA PRO A 265 -2.57 -2.94 -19.29
C PRO A 265 -1.53 -3.60 -18.37
N ARG A 266 -1.98 -4.14 -17.23
CA ARG A 266 -1.19 -5.08 -16.42
C ARG A 266 -1.43 -6.50 -16.92
N ASP A 267 -0.39 -7.12 -17.46
CA ASP A 267 -0.44 -8.51 -17.95
C ASP A 267 0.10 -9.48 -16.88
N PHE A 268 -0.65 -9.58 -15.78
CA PHE A 268 -0.32 -10.44 -14.66
C PHE A 268 -1.51 -11.34 -14.30
N PRO A 269 -1.26 -12.53 -13.72
CA PRO A 269 -2.31 -13.37 -13.15
C PRO A 269 -3.15 -12.59 -12.13
N VAL A 270 -4.47 -12.69 -12.25
CA VAL A 270 -5.43 -11.92 -11.45
C VAL A 270 -5.84 -12.74 -10.21
N PRO A 271 -5.73 -12.18 -8.98
CA PRO A 271 -6.11 -12.86 -7.74
C PRO A 271 -7.63 -12.94 -7.55
N GLY A 272 -8.05 -13.86 -6.67
CA GLY A 272 -9.46 -14.08 -6.33
C GLY A 272 -10.14 -15.07 -7.26
N THR A 273 -9.48 -16.19 -7.57
CA THR A 273 -10.06 -17.28 -8.37
C THR A 273 -11.03 -18.11 -7.52
N ASP A 274 -11.84 -18.95 -8.18
CA ASP A 274 -12.64 -19.96 -7.46
C ASP A 274 -11.79 -21.15 -7.00
N ASP A 275 -10.61 -21.36 -7.59
CA ASP A 275 -9.72 -22.47 -7.28
C ASP A 275 -9.07 -22.31 -5.90
N TRP A 276 -8.90 -23.41 -5.18
CA TRP A 276 -8.17 -23.39 -3.90
C TRP A 276 -6.66 -23.46 -4.16
N PRO A 277 -5.83 -22.84 -3.30
CA PRO A 277 -4.38 -22.98 -3.42
C PRO A 277 -3.97 -24.45 -3.43
N SER A 278 -3.09 -24.82 -4.36
CA SER A 278 -2.47 -26.15 -4.41
C SER A 278 -1.08 -26.18 -3.72
N GLY A 279 -0.64 -25.05 -3.19
CA GLY A 279 0.68 -24.83 -2.60
C GLY A 279 0.90 -23.35 -2.31
N ALA A 280 1.84 -23.05 -1.42
CA ALA A 280 2.24 -21.67 -1.15
C ALA A 280 3.11 -21.13 -2.31
N GLY A 281 3.15 -19.80 -2.42
CA GLY A 281 4.08 -19.09 -3.30
C GLY A 281 5.55 -19.30 -2.93
N THR A 282 6.44 -18.60 -3.63
CA THR A 282 7.89 -18.77 -3.53
C THR A 282 8.51 -18.13 -2.27
N GLY A 283 7.74 -17.34 -1.53
CA GLY A 283 8.17 -16.69 -0.31
C GLY A 283 8.52 -17.66 0.83
N ALA A 284 9.37 -17.18 1.75
CA ALA A 284 9.54 -17.80 3.05
C ALA A 284 8.58 -17.14 4.06
N PRO A 285 8.12 -17.87 5.10
CA PRO A 285 7.50 -17.24 6.26
C PRO A 285 8.39 -16.10 6.74
N PRO A 286 7.81 -14.94 7.10
CA PRO A 286 8.57 -13.94 7.84
C PRO A 286 9.17 -14.64 9.06
N SER A 287 10.39 -14.27 9.42
CA SER A 287 11.09 -14.87 10.57
C SER A 287 10.34 -14.67 11.89
N GLY A 288 9.29 -13.84 11.89
CA GLY A 288 8.58 -13.38 13.08
C GLY A 288 9.44 -12.45 13.93
N ALA A 289 10.68 -12.15 13.49
CA ALA A 289 11.50 -11.11 14.07
C ALA A 289 10.91 -9.77 13.64
N VAL A 290 9.92 -9.32 14.40
CA VAL A 290 9.57 -7.91 14.43
C VAL A 290 10.72 -7.26 15.18
N GLY A 291 11.57 -6.53 14.47
CA GLY A 291 12.52 -5.70 15.16
C GLY A 291 11.78 -4.73 16.07
N THR A 292 12.39 -4.39 17.18
CA THR A 292 11.83 -3.42 18.11
C THR A 292 11.83 -2.05 17.43
N THR A 293 10.66 -1.41 17.37
CA THR A 293 10.59 0.02 17.05
C THR A 293 10.81 0.80 18.34
N PHE A 294 11.96 1.43 18.47
CA PHE A 294 12.28 2.30 19.59
C PHE A 294 11.82 3.71 19.29
N THR A 295 10.81 4.17 20.03
CA THR A 295 10.37 5.57 19.95
C THR A 295 11.44 6.47 20.57
N ILE A 296 11.83 7.49 19.81
CA ILE A 296 12.66 8.59 20.25
C ILE A 296 11.72 9.75 20.59
N ASP A 297 11.54 9.98 21.90
CA ASP A 297 10.68 11.05 22.42
C ASP A 297 11.46 11.96 23.37
N TRP A 298 10.87 13.10 23.71
CA TRP A 298 11.39 14.04 24.69
C TRP A 298 11.30 13.46 26.11
N ASP A 299 12.46 13.25 26.74
CA ASP A 299 12.58 12.81 28.12
C ASP A 299 13.77 13.52 28.77
N TYR A 300 13.48 14.59 29.50
CA TYR A 300 14.50 15.49 30.02
C TYR A 300 15.46 14.79 30.99
N ASP A 301 16.76 15.02 30.81
CA ASP A 301 17.82 14.51 31.69
C ASP A 301 17.93 12.97 31.72
N SER A 302 17.63 12.30 30.59
CA SER A 302 17.69 10.85 30.48
C SER A 302 18.85 10.33 29.62
N ALA A 303 19.34 9.15 29.96
CA ALA A 303 20.36 8.46 29.19
C ALA A 303 19.94 7.00 28.99
N THR A 304 19.47 6.69 27.80
CA THR A 304 18.88 5.39 27.45
C THR A 304 19.87 4.59 26.61
N VAL A 305 20.00 3.30 26.92
CA VAL A 305 20.77 2.35 26.10
C VAL A 305 19.76 1.46 25.38
N LEU A 306 19.85 1.41 24.05
CA LEU A 306 19.00 0.61 23.19
C LEU A 306 19.80 -0.61 22.71
N ASP A 307 19.26 -1.81 22.95
CA ASP A 307 19.78 -3.04 22.39
C ASP A 307 19.26 -3.16 20.95
N PHE A 308 19.87 -2.39 20.06
CA PHE A 308 19.39 -2.20 18.69
C PHE A 308 20.06 -3.19 17.73
N ASP A 309 19.25 -4.05 17.10
CA ASP A 309 19.65 -4.92 16.00
C ASP A 309 19.40 -4.20 14.65
N PRO A 310 20.46 -3.71 13.96
CA PRO A 310 20.29 -3.00 12.71
C PRO A 310 19.67 -3.86 11.58
N ALA A 311 19.69 -5.19 11.71
CA ALA A 311 19.06 -6.07 10.73
C ALA A 311 17.52 -6.11 10.84
N ALA A 312 16.95 -5.63 11.95
CA ALA A 312 15.51 -5.77 12.23
C ALA A 312 14.86 -4.51 12.79
N ASP A 313 15.55 -3.80 13.68
CA ASP A 313 14.99 -2.75 14.52
C ASP A 313 14.84 -1.42 13.78
N ARG A 314 13.95 -0.57 14.32
CA ARG A 314 13.70 0.78 13.80
C ARG A 314 13.76 1.82 14.90
N LEU A 315 14.20 3.02 14.56
CA LEU A 315 14.16 4.21 15.41
C LEU A 315 13.04 5.11 14.89
N ASP A 316 12.04 5.38 15.71
CA ASP A 316 10.92 6.27 15.37
C ASP A 316 11.11 7.64 15.99
N PHE A 317 11.45 8.60 15.14
CA PHE A 317 11.64 10.01 15.48
C PHE A 317 10.36 10.84 15.38
N GLY A 318 9.24 10.28 14.92
CA GLY A 318 8.00 11.04 14.73
C GLY A 318 8.23 12.37 14.00
N TRP A 319 7.94 13.48 14.68
CA TRP A 319 8.06 14.86 14.15
C TRP A 319 9.33 15.62 14.60
N PHE A 320 10.33 14.95 15.16
CA PHE A 320 11.63 15.57 15.43
C PHE A 320 12.19 16.21 14.15
N LYS A 321 12.80 17.39 14.29
CA LYS A 321 13.46 18.14 13.20
C LYS A 321 14.97 17.95 13.27
N ALA A 322 15.66 18.17 12.16
CA ALA A 322 17.12 18.02 12.06
C ALA A 322 17.92 18.77 13.13
N HIS A 323 17.46 19.93 13.61
CA HIS A 323 18.18 20.74 14.61
C HIS A 323 17.84 20.37 16.06
N GLU A 324 16.94 19.41 16.27
CA GLU A 324 16.49 18.97 17.60
C GLU A 324 17.26 17.74 18.09
N PHE A 325 18.10 17.14 17.24
CA PHE A 325 18.97 16.04 17.60
C PHE A 325 20.30 16.08 16.84
N SER A 326 21.28 15.38 17.37
CA SER A 326 22.57 15.15 16.72
C SER A 326 22.97 13.68 16.77
N ILE A 327 23.62 13.21 15.71
CA ILE A 327 24.09 11.82 15.57
C ILE A 327 25.61 11.81 15.65
N ALA A 328 26.17 10.95 16.50
CA ALA A 328 27.62 10.81 16.65
C ALA A 328 28.02 9.34 16.71
N GLN A 329 28.92 8.93 15.82
CA GLN A 329 29.61 7.64 15.93
C GLN A 329 30.69 7.73 17.02
N GLY A 330 30.49 7.01 18.11
CA GLY A 330 31.48 6.84 19.17
C GLY A 330 32.24 5.51 19.08
N ALA A 331 33.27 5.35 19.91
CA ALA A 331 34.01 4.09 20.04
C ALA A 331 33.16 2.94 20.62
N SER A 332 32.07 3.29 21.31
CA SER A 332 31.17 2.35 21.99
C SER A 332 29.95 1.95 21.14
N GLY A 333 29.77 2.57 19.97
CA GLY A 333 28.55 2.49 19.17
C GLY A 333 28.02 3.87 18.78
N LEU A 334 26.81 3.89 18.23
CA LEU A 334 26.13 5.10 17.78
C LEU A 334 25.47 5.82 18.96
N VAL A 335 25.56 7.14 19.01
CA VAL A 335 24.89 7.98 20.01
C VAL A 335 24.01 9.00 19.31
N ILE A 336 22.75 9.06 19.73
CA ILE A 336 21.78 10.08 19.34
C ILE A 336 21.61 10.99 20.55
N THR A 337 21.87 12.29 20.39
CA THR A 337 21.65 13.30 21.43
C THR A 337 20.42 14.10 21.07
N ILE A 338 19.51 14.29 22.03
CA ILE A 338 18.41 15.25 21.87
C ILE A 338 18.92 16.62 22.34
N ASP A 339 19.14 17.49 21.37
CA ASP A 339 19.91 18.72 21.55
C ASP A 339 19.16 19.69 22.48
N GLY A 340 19.88 20.22 23.47
CA GLY A 340 19.29 21.10 24.48
C GLY A 340 18.44 20.42 25.56
N ASN A 341 18.23 19.09 25.50
CA ASN A 341 17.34 18.37 26.44
C ASN A 341 18.08 17.52 27.50
N LYS A 342 19.42 17.57 27.53
CA LYS A 342 20.28 16.69 28.36
C LYS A 342 19.94 15.21 28.22
N GLN A 343 19.60 14.81 27.01
CA GLN A 343 19.07 13.49 26.75
C GLN A 343 19.86 12.77 25.67
N THR A 344 20.10 11.48 25.85
CA THR A 344 20.83 10.65 24.90
C THR A 344 20.25 9.26 24.76
N TYR A 345 20.32 8.70 23.55
CA TYR A 345 20.14 7.29 23.26
C TYR A 345 21.47 6.72 22.74
N THR A 346 21.94 5.63 23.33
CA THR A 346 23.15 4.92 22.88
C THR A 346 22.77 3.57 22.32
N LEU A 347 23.25 3.24 21.13
CA LEU A 347 23.12 1.95 20.47
C LEU A 347 24.49 1.26 20.48
N PRO A 348 24.78 0.42 21.49
CA PRO A 348 26.11 -0.16 21.65
C PRO A 348 26.47 -1.07 20.48
N GLY A 349 27.70 -0.96 19.97
CA GLY A 349 28.20 -1.81 18.90
C GLY A 349 27.64 -1.53 17.49
N VAL A 350 26.53 -0.80 17.38
CA VAL A 350 25.97 -0.35 16.10
C VAL A 350 26.84 0.76 15.50
N THR A 351 27.14 0.63 14.21
CA THR A 351 27.81 1.65 13.43
C THR A 351 26.87 2.27 12.41
N LEU A 352 27.16 3.50 11.96
CA LEU A 352 26.41 4.14 10.87
C LEU A 352 26.44 3.30 9.58
N SER A 353 27.49 2.51 9.36
CA SER A 353 27.58 1.61 8.20
C SER A 353 26.74 0.34 8.33
N ASP A 354 26.23 0.04 9.53
CA ASP A 354 25.29 -1.06 9.73
C ASP A 354 23.84 -0.63 9.48
N LEU A 355 23.57 0.68 9.40
CA LEU A 355 22.22 1.23 9.25
C LEU A 355 21.87 1.49 7.79
N GLU A 356 20.58 1.31 7.50
CA GLU A 356 19.91 1.74 6.28
C GLU A 356 18.78 2.72 6.63
N MET A 357 18.29 3.48 5.65
CA MET A 357 17.16 4.38 5.90
C MET A 357 15.88 3.65 6.31
N SER A 358 15.74 2.37 5.99
CA SER A 358 14.64 1.51 6.45
C SER A 358 14.61 1.37 7.98
N ASN A 359 15.75 1.54 8.66
CA ASN A 359 15.84 1.58 10.12
C ASN A 359 15.30 2.89 10.73
N ILE A 360 15.00 3.92 9.93
CA ILE A 360 14.64 5.25 10.44
C ILE A 360 13.21 5.62 10.02
N ILE A 361 12.33 5.79 11.01
CA ILE A 361 11.00 6.37 10.80
C ILE A 361 11.08 7.84 11.22
N ALA A 362 10.89 8.76 10.28
CA ALA A 362 10.87 10.20 10.55
C ALA A 362 9.90 10.90 9.59
N LEU A 363 8.94 11.64 10.14
CA LEU A 363 7.90 12.34 9.38
C LEU A 363 8.43 13.66 8.79
N ASP A 364 9.36 14.32 9.49
CA ASP A 364 10.03 15.53 9.01
C ASP A 364 11.04 15.21 7.89
N THR A 365 11.09 16.04 6.85
CA THR A 365 12.02 15.86 5.72
C THR A 365 13.45 16.21 6.08
N GLY A 366 13.66 17.19 6.98
CA GLY A 366 14.98 17.58 7.46
C GLY A 366 15.61 16.50 8.32
N ALA A 367 14.84 15.91 9.25
CA ALA A 367 15.33 14.79 10.07
C ALA A 367 15.73 13.57 9.23
N ARG A 368 14.92 13.22 8.21
CA ARG A 368 15.29 12.18 7.22
C ARG A 368 16.59 12.51 6.49
N ALA A 369 16.78 13.77 6.08
CA ALA A 369 17.99 14.20 5.39
C ALA A 369 19.24 14.15 6.29
N GLU A 370 19.11 14.46 7.57
CA GLU A 370 20.21 14.36 8.55
C GLU A 370 20.67 12.90 8.73
N TRP A 371 19.72 11.98 8.90
CA TRP A 371 20.01 10.54 8.98
C TRP A 371 20.63 10.01 7.69
N GLN A 372 20.08 10.37 6.53
CA GLN A 372 20.62 9.97 5.24
C GLN A 372 22.06 10.46 5.07
N ALA A 373 22.34 11.73 5.39
CA ALA A 373 23.69 12.29 5.29
C ALA A 373 24.67 11.58 6.23
N ALA A 374 24.24 11.24 7.45
CA ALA A 374 25.05 10.50 8.41
C ALA A 374 25.41 9.10 7.87
N ILE A 375 24.42 8.35 7.36
CA ILE A 375 24.61 7.00 6.77
C ILE A 375 25.50 7.08 5.53
N ASP A 376 25.24 8.00 4.60
CA ASP A 376 26.01 8.13 3.35
C ASP A 376 27.47 8.56 3.58
N SER A 377 27.72 9.31 4.65
CA SER A 377 29.08 9.71 5.05
C SER A 377 29.87 8.60 5.74
N ALA A 378 29.22 7.49 6.09
CA ALA A 378 29.86 6.40 6.79
C ALA A 378 30.90 5.71 5.88
N PRO A 379 32.10 5.37 6.41
CA PRO A 379 33.02 4.52 5.68
C PRO A 379 32.36 3.16 5.41
N PRO A 380 32.72 2.46 4.30
CA PRO A 380 32.15 1.15 3.98
C PRO A 380 32.26 0.21 5.18
N ALA A 381 31.19 -0.56 5.43
CA ALA A 381 31.15 -1.51 6.53
C ALA A 381 32.42 -2.37 6.53
N THR A 382 33.10 -2.43 7.69
CA THR A 382 34.29 -3.25 7.84
C THR A 382 33.91 -4.71 7.69
N VAL A 383 34.11 -5.28 6.50
CA VAL A 383 33.98 -6.73 6.29
C VAL A 383 35.10 -7.40 7.09
N LEU A 384 34.77 -7.90 8.28
CA LEU A 384 35.69 -8.74 9.02
C LEU A 384 35.98 -9.99 8.17
N PRO A 385 37.26 -10.38 7.99
CA PRO A 385 37.57 -11.60 7.27
C PRO A 385 36.91 -12.78 7.97
N VAL A 386 35.99 -13.44 7.27
CA VAL A 386 35.40 -14.70 7.72
C VAL A 386 36.53 -15.74 7.72
N LEU A 387 37.02 -16.07 8.91
CA LEU A 387 37.96 -17.16 9.09
C LEU A 387 37.16 -18.47 8.98
N ASN A 388 37.09 -19.03 7.77
CA ASN A 388 36.62 -20.40 7.59
C ASN A 388 37.66 -21.35 8.20
N VAL A 389 37.40 -21.81 9.42
CA VAL A 389 38.13 -22.92 10.02
C VAL A 389 37.43 -24.18 9.55
N SER A 390 38.01 -24.85 8.56
CA SER A 390 37.61 -26.19 8.11
C SER A 390 38.04 -27.27 9.09
#